data_AF-A0A924MK77-F1
#
_entry.id   AF-A0A924MK77-F1
#
_cell.length_a   1.000
_cell.length_b   1.000
_cell.length_c   1.000
_cell.angle_alpha   90.00
_cell.angle_beta   90.00
_cell.angle_gamma   90.00
#
_symmetry.space_group_name_H-M   'P 1'
#
loop_
_entity.id
_entity.type
_entity.pdbx_description
1 polymer ?
#
loop_
_entity_poly.entity_id
_entity_poly.type
_entity_poly.pdbx_seq_one_letter_code
_entity_poly.pdbx_strand_id
1 'polypeptide(L)'
;NLLTKLETISFTASLVYIFTIATIIGFVSLLIQYFKGVLKFQVKAVLAGIVLGIFNFGSIYYYIKALHIESNRPSVVFSSLDIGVIVLGSLVGIWLFKEKLTKLNLIGLGLALVAIIILNLPDVI
;
A
#
# COMPACT_ATOMS: atom_id res chain seq x y z
N ASN A 1 31.67 8.00 -0.91
CA ASN A 1 30.77 6.84 -0.93
C ASN A 1 29.40 7.34 -1.38
N LEU A 2 28.87 6.93 -2.54
CA LEU A 2 27.57 7.44 -3.03
C LEU A 2 26.42 7.15 -2.04
N LEU A 3 26.62 6.18 -1.16
CA LEU A 3 25.68 5.73 -0.13
C LEU A 3 25.50 6.71 1.03
N THR A 4 26.48 7.56 1.36
CA THR A 4 26.35 8.57 2.42
C THR A 4 25.62 9.85 1.98
N LYS A 5 25.30 10.00 0.69
CA LYS A 5 24.45 11.11 0.19
C LYS A 5 22.95 10.81 0.23
N LEU A 6 22.56 9.54 0.39
CA LEU A 6 21.15 9.13 0.42
C LEU A 6 20.52 9.24 1.82
N GLU A 7 21.31 9.58 2.83
CA GLU A 7 20.93 9.56 4.25
C GLU A 7 20.05 10.75 4.70
N THR A 8 19.58 11.60 3.77
CA THR A 8 18.84 12.83 4.13
C THR A 8 17.63 13.12 3.23
N ILE A 9 17.03 12.10 2.61
CA ILE A 9 15.73 12.32 1.97
C ILE A 9 14.69 12.45 3.09
N SER A 10 14.35 13.70 3.42
CA SER A 10 13.29 14.02 4.38
C SER A 10 12.01 13.28 4.01
N PHE A 11 11.26 12.83 5.02
CA PHE A 11 9.95 12.20 4.88
C PHE A 11 9.07 12.85 3.80
N THR A 12 9.03 14.18 3.82
CA THR A 12 8.26 15.00 2.86
C THR A 12 8.78 14.83 1.43
N ALA A 13 10.09 14.77 1.23
CA ALA A 13 10.69 14.60 -0.09
C ALA A 13 10.38 13.22 -0.68
N SER A 14 10.45 12.16 0.13
CA SER A 14 10.08 10.80 -0.30
C SER A 14 8.64 10.71 -0.80
N LEU A 15 7.70 11.32 -0.07
CA LEU A 15 6.30 11.40 -0.49
C LEU A 15 6.16 12.17 -1.82
N VAL A 16 6.80 13.33 -1.94
CA VAL A 16 6.77 14.12 -3.17
C VAL A 16 7.29 13.33 -4.36
N TYR A 17 8.41 12.60 -4.22
CA TYR A 17 8.94 11.78 -5.31
C TYR A 17 7.99 10.67 -5.74
N ILE A 18 7.46 9.88 -4.78
CA ILE A 18 6.55 8.77 -5.09
C ILE A 18 5.31 9.28 -5.82
N PHE A 19 4.67 10.34 -5.30
CA PHE A 19 3.46 10.90 -5.91
C PHE A 19 3.72 11.61 -7.24
N THR A 20 4.89 12.22 -7.43
CA THR A 20 5.28 12.82 -8.71
C THR A 20 5.45 11.74 -9.77
N ILE A 21 6.16 10.66 -9.46
CA ILE A 21 6.36 9.54 -10.39
C ILE A 21 5.01 8.88 -10.74
N ALA A 22 4.17 8.63 -9.73
CA ALA A 22 2.83 8.09 -9.93
C ALA A 22 1.96 9.00 -10.83
N THR A 23 2.03 10.33 -10.63
CA THR A 23 1.30 11.31 -11.46
C THR A 23 1.76 11.26 -12.91
N ILE A 24 3.07 11.22 -13.16
CA ILE A 24 3.62 11.14 -14.53
C ILE A 24 3.14 9.85 -15.20
N ILE A 25 3.27 8.70 -14.53
CA ILE A 25 2.83 7.40 -15.07
C ILE A 25 1.32 7.42 -15.35
N GLY A 26 0.52 7.95 -14.42
CA GLY A 26 -0.92 8.07 -14.57
C GLY A 26 -1.31 8.93 -15.78
N PHE A 27 -0.66 10.09 -15.94
CA PHE A 27 -0.91 11.00 -17.07
C PHE A 27 -0.50 10.38 -18.41
N VAL A 28 0.65 9.70 -18.46
CA VAL A 28 1.10 8.98 -19.66
C VAL A 28 0.10 7.88 -20.03
N SER A 29 -0.38 7.12 -19.05
CA SER A 29 -1.41 6.09 -19.27
C SER A 29 -2.72 6.69 -19.80
N LEU A 30 -3.16 7.84 -19.26
CA LEU A 30 -4.35 8.55 -19.76
C LEU A 30 -4.15 9.08 -21.19
N LEU A 31 -2.98 9.64 -21.50
CA LEU A 31 -2.64 10.09 -22.85
C LEU A 31 -2.67 8.94 -23.86
N ILE A 32 -2.08 7.79 -23.53
CA ILE A 32 -2.12 6.60 -24.39
C ILE A 32 -3.56 6.15 -24.64
N GLN A 33 -4.39 6.13 -23.60
CA GLN A 33 -5.81 5.76 -23.72
C GLN A 33 -6.60 6.79 -24.54
N TYR A 34 -6.26 8.08 -24.43
CA TYR A 34 -6.83 9.15 -25.23
C TYR A 34 -6.51 8.98 -26.71
N PHE A 35 -5.23 8.79 -27.07
CA PHE A 35 -4.81 8.58 -28.47
C PHE A 35 -5.36 7.29 -29.07
N LYS A 36 -5.57 6.25 -28.27
CA LYS A 36 -6.24 5.00 -28.70
C LYS A 36 -7.77 5.14 -28.84
N GLY A 37 -8.35 6.29 -28.47
CA GLY A 37 -9.80 6.52 -28.51
C GLY A 37 -10.61 5.67 -27.53
N VAL A 38 -9.94 5.00 -26.59
CA VAL A 38 -10.59 4.10 -25.60
C VAL A 38 -10.97 4.83 -24.31
N LEU A 39 -10.52 6.07 -24.15
CA LEU A 39 -10.79 6.87 -22.95
C LEU A 39 -12.28 7.27 -22.88
N LYS A 40 -13.03 6.61 -22.01
CA LYS A 40 -14.39 7.03 -21.64
C LYS A 40 -14.33 7.87 -20.38
N PHE A 41 -14.41 9.19 -20.54
CA PHE A 41 -14.38 10.09 -19.40
C PHE A 41 -15.67 9.91 -18.58
N GLN A 42 -15.52 9.46 -17.33
CA GLN A 42 -16.64 9.27 -16.40
C GLN A 42 -16.34 10.03 -15.11
N VAL A 43 -17.23 10.95 -14.73
CA VAL A 43 -17.10 11.72 -13.48
C VAL A 43 -17.04 10.79 -12.25
N LYS A 44 -17.78 9.67 -12.30
CA LYS A 44 -17.71 8.62 -11.26
C LYS A 44 -16.30 8.03 -11.12
N ALA A 45 -15.60 7.80 -12.23
CA ALA A 45 -14.23 7.30 -12.23
C ALA A 45 -13.25 8.33 -11.66
N VAL A 46 -13.45 9.62 -11.95
CA VAL A 46 -12.67 10.71 -11.34
C VAL A 46 -12.87 10.76 -9.83
N LEU A 47 -14.12 10.74 -9.36
CA LEU A 47 -14.42 10.73 -7.92
C LEU A 47 -13.86 9.49 -7.22
N ALA A 48 -14.03 8.31 -7.81
CA ALA A 48 -13.44 7.07 -7.30
C ALA A 48 -11.90 7.15 -7.24
N GLY A 49 -11.28 7.74 -8.26
CA GLY A 49 -9.83 7.97 -8.31
C GLY A 49 -9.35 8.93 -7.22
N ILE A 50 -10.07 10.02 -6.95
CA ILE A 50 -9.75 10.96 -5.86
C ILE A 50 -9.82 10.24 -4.50
N VAL A 51 -10.91 9.52 -4.24
CA VAL A 51 -11.09 8.77 -2.99
C VAL A 51 -9.97 7.73 -2.83
N LEU A 52 -9.69 6.95 -3.87
CA LEU A 52 -8.62 5.96 -3.87
C LEU A 52 -7.24 6.60 -3.65
N GLY A 53 -6.99 7.76 -4.26
CA GLY A 53 -5.76 8.53 -4.07
C GLY A 53 -5.56 9.00 -2.63
N ILE A 54 -6.63 9.46 -1.96
CA ILE A 54 -6.58 9.84 -0.54
C ILE A 54 -6.21 8.64 0.33
N PHE A 55 -6.84 7.48 0.11
CA PHE A 55 -6.51 6.26 0.86
C PHE A 55 -5.07 5.80 0.60
N ASN A 56 -4.61 5.89 -0.65
CA ASN A 56 -3.24 5.51 -1.00
C ASN A 56 -2.20 6.46 -0.37
N PHE A 57 -2.46 7.76 -0.35
CA PHE A 57 -1.63 8.74 0.36
C PHE A 57 -1.54 8.44 1.85
N GLY A 58 -2.68 8.17 2.49
CA GLY A 58 -2.71 7.75 3.89
C GLY A 58 -1.85 6.51 4.13
N SER A 59 -2.02 5.47 3.30
CA SER A 59 -1.25 4.22 3.41
C SER A 59 0.26 4.46 3.37
N ILE A 60 0.76 5.21 2.39
CA ILE A 60 2.20 5.48 2.23
C ILE A 60 2.70 6.40 3.35
N TYR A 61 1.91 7.41 3.74
CA TYR A 61 2.26 8.30 4.85
C TYR A 61 2.49 7.51 6.15
N TYR A 62 1.55 6.64 6.54
CA TYR A 62 1.68 5.83 7.75
C TYR A 62 2.77 4.76 7.62
N TYR A 63 2.96 4.20 6.43
CA TYR A 63 4.05 3.25 6.16
C TYR A 63 5.42 3.88 6.40
N ILE A 64 5.71 5.03 5.78
CA ILE A 64 6.99 5.71 5.96
C ILE A 64 7.13 6.21 7.41
N LYS A 65 6.04 6.63 8.06
CA LYS A 65 6.05 7.01 9.47
C LYS A 65 6.41 5.83 10.38
N ALA A 66 5.85 4.65 10.14
CA ALA A 66 6.17 3.43 10.88
C ALA A 66 7.64 3.04 10.71
N LEU A 67 8.20 3.16 9.51
CA LEU A 67 9.62 2.93 9.26
C LEU A 67 10.54 3.92 9.98
N HIS A 68 10.10 5.16 10.21
CA HIS A 68 10.88 6.12 10.99
C HIS A 68 10.87 5.80 12.48
N ILE A 69 9.72 5.34 13.01
CA ILE A 69 9.58 4.94 14.42
C ILE A 69 10.37 3.66 14.69
N GLU A 70 10.26 2.68 13.78
CA GLU A 70 10.85 1.35 13.90
C GLU A 70 12.01 1.17 12.89
N SER A 71 12.91 2.15 12.84
CA SER A 71 13.98 2.24 11.84
C SER A 71 15.04 1.12 11.96
N ASN A 72 15.13 0.50 13.13
CA ASN A 72 16.03 -0.62 13.38
C ASN A 72 15.52 -1.95 12.80
N ARG A 73 14.22 -2.09 12.53
CA ARG A 73 13.59 -3.35 12.08
C ARG A 73 12.59 -3.13 10.94
N PRO A 74 13.03 -2.58 9.79
CA PRO A 74 12.14 -2.29 8.66
C PRO A 74 11.41 -3.53 8.12
N SER A 75 12.01 -4.71 8.20
CA SER A 75 11.39 -5.98 7.79
C SER A 75 10.11 -6.32 8.58
N VAL A 76 10.04 -5.95 9.87
CA VAL A 76 8.83 -6.17 10.69
C VAL A 76 7.73 -5.21 10.26
N VAL A 77 8.08 -3.95 10.00
CA VAL A 77 7.14 -2.94 9.49
C VAL A 77 6.57 -3.35 8.13
N PHE A 78 7.43 -3.75 7.19
CA PHE A 78 6.99 -4.21 5.87
C PHE A 78 6.05 -5.40 5.97
N SER A 79 6.46 -6.43 6.71
CA SER A 79 5.67 -7.66 6.83
C SER A 79 4.35 -7.43 7.56
N SER A 80 4.35 -6.59 8.60
CA SER A 80 3.13 -6.28 9.35
C SER A 80 2.13 -5.46 8.53
N LEU A 81 2.61 -4.51 7.73
CA LEU A 81 1.74 -3.69 6.88
C LEU A 81 1.17 -4.49 5.71
N ASP A 82 1.99 -5.28 5.01
CA ASP A 82 1.53 -6.09 3.88
C ASP A 82 0.52 -7.14 4.34
N ILE A 83 0.81 -7.86 5.43
CA ILE A 83 -0.13 -8.86 5.95
C ILE A 83 -1.35 -8.19 6.58
N GLY A 84 -1.19 -7.05 7.27
CA GLY A 84 -2.29 -6.28 7.83
C GLY A 84 -3.30 -5.86 6.76
N VAL A 85 -2.82 -5.39 5.60
CA VAL A 85 -3.67 -5.05 4.44
C VAL A 85 -4.40 -6.29 3.90
N ILE A 86 -3.73 -7.43 3.79
CA ILE A 86 -4.35 -8.69 3.34
C ILE A 86 -5.47 -9.12 4.29
N VAL A 87 -5.22 -9.10 5.60
CA VAL A 87 -6.17 -9.53 6.62
C VAL A 87 -7.37 -8.57 6.67
N LEU A 88 -7.13 -7.27 6.80
CA LEU A 88 -8.20 -6.27 6.85
C LEU A 88 -8.98 -6.22 5.54
N GLY A 89 -8.29 -6.29 4.39
CA GLY A 89 -8.92 -6.36 3.07
C GLY A 89 -9.82 -7.58 2.93
N SER A 90 -9.37 -8.75 3.40
CA SER A 90 -10.19 -9.97 3.40
C SER A 90 -11.41 -9.85 4.30
N LEU A 91 -11.26 -9.28 5.51
CA LEU A 91 -12.37 -9.07 6.43
C LEU A 91 -13.42 -8.11 5.85
N VAL A 92 -12.98 -6.99 5.28
CA VAL A 92 -13.87 -6.04 4.59
C VAL A 92 -14.52 -6.70 3.36
N GLY A 93 -13.79 -7.52 2.61
CA GLY A 93 -14.31 -8.33 1.50
C GLY A 93 -15.48 -9.22 1.92
N ILE A 94 -15.30 -9.97 3.01
CA ILE A 94 -16.34 -10.84 3.58
C ILE A 94 -17.54 -10.02 4.05
N TRP A 95 -17.33 -8.91 4.76
CA TRP A 95 -18.43 -8.16 5.37
C TRP A 95 -19.21 -7.31 4.36
N LEU A 96 -18.50 -6.55 3.51
CA LEU A 96 -19.12 -5.58 2.61
C LEU A 96 -19.61 -6.25 1.32
N PHE A 97 -18.83 -7.18 0.77
CA PHE A 97 -19.13 -7.84 -0.49
C PHE A 97 -19.73 -9.25 -0.32
N LYS A 98 -19.85 -9.73 0.93
CA LYS A 98 -20.36 -11.07 1.24
C LYS A 98 -19.61 -12.18 0.50
N GLU A 99 -18.30 -11.98 0.31
CA GLU A 99 -17.46 -12.95 -0.40
C GLU A 99 -17.42 -14.28 0.35
N LYS A 100 -17.67 -15.37 -0.39
CA LYS A 100 -17.52 -16.72 0.11
C LYS A 100 -16.06 -17.12 -0.01
N LEU A 101 -15.33 -17.08 1.11
CA LEU A 101 -13.95 -17.58 1.14
C LEU A 101 -13.92 -19.07 0.85
N THR A 102 -13.06 -19.46 -0.09
CA THR A 102 -12.71 -20.86 -0.30
C THR A 102 -11.89 -21.37 0.89
N LYS A 103 -11.86 -22.70 1.09
CA LYS A 103 -11.04 -23.31 2.15
C LYS A 103 -9.56 -22.91 2.03
N LEU A 104 -9.06 -22.73 0.81
CA LEU A 104 -7.68 -22.29 0.56
C LEU A 104 -7.44 -20.84 0.99
N ASN A 105 -8.36 -19.92 0.71
CA ASN A 105 -8.22 -18.52 1.16
C ASN A 105 -8.23 -18.43 2.69
N LEU A 106 -9.04 -19.26 3.35
CA LEU A 106 -9.10 -19.29 4.81
C LEU A 106 -7.80 -19.84 5.43
N ILE A 107 -7.23 -20.90 4.84
CA ILE A 107 -5.93 -21.44 5.26
C ILE A 107 -4.82 -20.40 5.05
N GLY A 108 -4.82 -19.72 3.89
CA GLY A 108 -3.87 -18.65 3.59
C GLY A 108 -3.97 -17.48 4.58
N LEU A 109 -5.18 -17.07 4.94
CA LEU A 109 -5.42 -16.04 5.96
C LEU A 109 -4.87 -16.47 7.33
N GLY A 110 -5.11 -17.72 7.74
CA GLY A 110 -4.58 -18.29 8.97
C GLY A 110 -3.04 -18.32 9.00
N LEU A 111 -2.41 -18.76 7.90
CA LEU A 111 -0.94 -18.75 7.74
C LEU A 111 -0.36 -17.34 7.84
N ALA A 112 -1.03 -16.35 7.25
CA ALA A 112 -0.58 -14.96 7.28
C ALA A 112 -0.62 -14.40 8.72
N LEU A 113 -1.68 -14.70 9.49
CA LEU A 113 -1.77 -14.33 10.91
C LEU A 113 -0.64 -14.94 11.73
N VAL A 114 -0.34 -16.23 11.52
CA VAL A 114 0.77 -16.91 12.21
C VAL A 114 2.11 -16.25 11.86
N ALA A 115 2.33 -15.88 10.59
CA ALA A 115 3.55 -15.18 10.17
C ALA A 115 3.71 -13.83 10.88
N ILE A 116 2.65 -13.02 11.03
CA ILE A 116 2.69 -11.77 11.80
C ILE A 116 3.11 -12.03 13.24
N ILE A 117 2.50 -13.03 13.89
CA ILE A 117 2.76 -13.34 15.29
C ILE A 117 4.24 -13.71 15.46
N ILE A 118 4.77 -14.59 14.62
CA ILE A 118 6.19 -15.00 14.67
C ILE A 118 7.12 -13.80 14.44
N LEU A 119 6.78 -12.89 13.52
CA LEU A 119 7.60 -11.72 13.23
C LEU A 119 7.63 -10.68 14.38
N ASN A 120 6.54 -10.54 15.14
CA ASN A 120 6.43 -9.61 16.26
C ASN A 120 6.76 -10.23 17.63
N LEU A 121 6.86 -11.56 17.72
CA LEU A 121 7.19 -12.26 18.98
C LEU A 121 8.57 -11.89 19.58
N PRO A 122 9.64 -11.67 18.78
CA PRO A 122 10.96 -11.29 19.31
C PRO A 122 11.00 -9.89 19.96
N ASP A 123 9.93 -9.10 19.86
CA ASP A 123 9.83 -7.78 20.50
C ASP A 123 9.11 -7.82 21.86
N VAL A 124 8.51 -8.96 22.23
CA VAL A 124 7.72 -9.14 23.45
C VAL A 124 8.50 -9.86 24.57
N ILE A 125 9.64 -10.48 24.24
CA ILE A 125 10.51 -11.22 25.17
C ILE A 125 11.85 -10.50 25.28
#